data_AF-A0A0F9BSS9-F1
#
_entry.id   AF-A0A0F9BSS9-F1
#
_cell.length_a   1.000
_cell.length_b   1.000
_cell.length_c   1.000
_cell.angle_alpha   90.00
_cell.angle_beta   90.00
_cell.angle_gamma   90.00
#
_symmetry.space_group_name_H-M   'P 1'
#
loop_
_entity.id
_entity.type
_entity.pdbx_description
1 polymer ?
#
loop_
_entity_poly.entity_id
_entity_poly.type
_entity_poly.pdbx_seq_one_letter_code
_entity_poly.pdbx_strand_id
1 'polypeptide(L)'
;LSTLAGPAHGGAAEDVMKMVAEIGTPERAADYVRAKRAAREAVTGFGHRVYRAEDPRARHMREGVRKLGQEMGAPQWYEILQAVVAAMQPYARHGLNVNVDFYSGVVYQLHGIPTDLYVPIFAIGRMPGWIIQCLDQQRRNILIRPLTLYDGPAPRAYLPLAQR
;
A
#
# COMPACT_ATOMS: atom_id res chain seq x y z
N LEU A 1 12.45 -2.58 -9.14
CA LEU A 1 11.17 -2.46 -9.87
C LEU A 1 10.30 -3.70 -9.71
N SER A 2 10.79 -4.90 -10.04
CA SER A 2 10.00 -6.15 -9.97
C SER A 2 9.35 -6.41 -8.60
N THR A 3 10.05 -6.16 -7.49
CA THR A 3 9.48 -6.30 -6.14
C THR A 3 8.47 -5.19 -5.79
N LEU A 4 8.67 -3.97 -6.31
CA LEU A 4 7.76 -2.85 -6.06
C LEU A 4 6.41 -3.04 -6.79
N ALA A 5 6.44 -3.64 -7.98
CA ALA A 5 5.23 -3.91 -8.77
C ALA A 5 4.25 -4.89 -8.11
N GLY A 6 4.67 -5.60 -7.05
CA GLY A 6 3.77 -6.47 -6.29
C GLY A 6 2.64 -5.70 -5.60
N PRO A 7 1.41 -6.23 -5.57
CA PRO A 7 0.24 -5.54 -5.00
C PRO A 7 0.41 -5.27 -3.50
N ALA A 8 1.11 -6.16 -2.78
CA ALA A 8 1.41 -5.98 -1.37
C ALA A 8 2.55 -4.97 -1.09
N HIS A 9 3.12 -4.34 -2.12
CA HIS A 9 4.19 -3.35 -1.97
C HIS A 9 3.86 -1.99 -2.58
N GLY A 10 3.84 -1.85 -3.91
CA GLY A 10 3.65 -0.58 -4.60
C GLY A 10 2.22 -0.32 -5.07
N GLY A 11 1.40 -1.36 -5.22
CA GLY A 11 0.04 -1.27 -5.76
C GLY A 11 -1.00 -0.64 -4.82
N ALA A 12 -0.63 -0.33 -3.57
CA ALA A 12 -1.57 0.16 -2.57
C ALA A 12 -2.26 1.48 -2.96
N ALA A 13 -1.59 2.39 -3.66
CA ALA A 13 -2.18 3.65 -4.11
C ALA A 13 -3.30 3.45 -5.15
N GLU A 14 -3.13 2.47 -6.06
CA GLU A 14 -4.16 2.10 -7.04
C GLU A 14 -5.36 1.46 -6.34
N ASP A 15 -5.10 0.58 -5.37
CA ASP A 15 -6.14 -0.07 -4.59
C ASP A 15 -6.93 0.91 -3.71
N VAL A 16 -6.28 1.99 -3.23
CA VAL A 16 -6.99 3.10 -2.57
C VAL A 16 -7.95 3.79 -3.53
N MET A 17 -7.55 4.01 -4.79
CA MET A 17 -8.45 4.61 -5.77
C MET A 17 -9.64 3.71 -6.12
N LYS A 18 -9.42 2.39 -6.20
CA LYS A 18 -10.52 1.41 -6.34
C LYS A 18 -11.47 1.47 -5.14
N MET A 19 -10.94 1.52 -3.93
CA MET A 19 -11.72 1.67 -2.70
C MET A 19 -12.55 2.97 -2.72
N VAL A 20 -11.95 4.11 -3.07
CA VAL A 20 -12.68 5.38 -3.10
C VAL A 20 -13.79 5.36 -4.15
N ALA A 21 -13.54 4.76 -5.32
CA ALA A 21 -14.55 4.59 -6.35
C ALA A 21 -15.70 3.65 -5.90
N GLU A 22 -15.38 2.56 -5.20
CA GLU A 22 -16.37 1.60 -4.67
C GLU A 22 -17.27 2.24 -3.59
N ILE A 23 -16.67 3.04 -2.71
CA ILE A 23 -17.39 3.80 -1.68
C ILE A 23 -18.30 4.84 -2.32
N GLY A 24 -17.80 5.62 -3.28
CA GLY A 24 -18.55 6.59 -4.07
C GLY A 24 -18.95 7.88 -3.32
N THR A 25 -19.47 7.78 -2.10
CA THR A 25 -19.82 8.94 -1.25
C THR A 25 -19.35 8.77 0.19
N PRO A 26 -19.05 9.86 0.91
CA PRO A 26 -18.54 9.79 2.29
C PRO A 26 -19.43 8.99 3.25
N GLU A 27 -20.75 9.05 3.08
CA GLU A 27 -21.74 8.39 3.94
C GLU A 27 -21.60 6.86 3.90
N ARG A 28 -21.16 6.31 2.76
CA ARG A 28 -21.00 4.88 2.54
C ARG A 28 -19.69 4.32 3.12
N ALA A 29 -18.75 5.18 3.53
CA ALA A 29 -17.44 4.75 4.03
C ALA A 29 -17.54 3.88 5.29
N ALA A 30 -18.45 4.21 6.20
CA ALA A 30 -18.61 3.45 7.45
C ALA A 30 -19.16 2.03 7.19
N ASP A 31 -20.10 1.88 6.26
CA ASP A 31 -20.61 0.57 5.84
C ASP A 31 -19.55 -0.27 5.14
N TYR A 32 -18.79 0.35 4.23
CA TYR A 32 -17.68 -0.30 3.55
C TYR A 32 -16.64 -0.86 4.54
N VAL A 33 -16.21 -0.04 5.51
CA VAL A 33 -15.28 -0.48 6.55
C VAL A 33 -15.89 -1.61 7.37
N ARG A 34 -17.15 -1.49 7.83
CA ARG A 34 -17.83 -2.56 8.58
C ARG A 34 -17.84 -3.88 7.81
N ALA A 35 -18.17 -3.85 6.52
CA ALA A 35 -18.21 -5.03 5.66
C ALA A 35 -16.83 -5.70 5.54
N LYS A 36 -15.78 -4.93 5.24
CA LYS A 36 -14.39 -5.44 5.18
C LYS A 36 -13.95 -6.08 6.50
N ARG A 37 -14.27 -5.43 7.63
CA ARG A 37 -13.90 -5.95 8.96
C ARG A 37 -14.66 -7.22 9.32
N ALA A 38 -15.95 -7.32 8.98
CA ALA A 38 -16.75 -8.53 9.16
C ALA A 38 -16.19 -9.71 8.34
N ALA A 39 -15.74 -9.45 7.11
CA ALA A 39 -15.10 -10.41 6.21
C ALA A 39 -13.63 -10.74 6.58
N ARG A 40 -13.06 -10.10 7.62
CA ARG A 40 -11.63 -10.19 7.99
C ARG A 40 -10.67 -9.75 6.88
N GLU A 41 -11.13 -8.85 6.02
CA GLU A 41 -10.33 -8.25 4.96
C GLU A 41 -9.60 -6.99 5.45
N ALA A 42 -8.48 -6.68 4.78
CA ALA A 42 -7.75 -5.45 5.01
C ALA A 42 -8.47 -4.24 4.38
N VAL A 43 -8.36 -3.09 5.03
CA VAL A 43 -8.74 -1.80 4.44
C VAL A 43 -7.45 -1.18 3.89
N THR A 44 -7.36 -1.05 2.57
CA THR A 44 -6.17 -0.56 1.88
C THR A 44 -5.77 0.83 2.38
N GLY A 45 -4.45 1.07 2.50
CA GLY A 45 -3.89 2.34 2.96
C GLY A 45 -3.85 2.48 4.49
N PHE A 46 -4.21 1.44 5.24
CA PHE A 46 -4.04 1.37 6.70
C PHE A 46 -3.02 0.31 7.10
N GLY A 47 -2.27 0.63 8.16
CA GLY A 47 -1.23 -0.21 8.73
C GLY A 47 0.12 0.00 8.06
N HIS A 48 1.17 -0.30 8.83
CA HIS A 48 2.55 -0.26 8.37
C HIS A 48 3.36 -1.31 9.13
N ARG A 49 4.41 -1.85 8.49
CA ARG A 49 5.29 -2.86 9.13
C ARG A 49 6.18 -2.29 10.25
N VAL A 50 6.20 -0.97 10.40
CA VAL A 50 7.12 -0.21 11.28
C VAL A 50 6.32 0.79 12.11
N TYR A 51 5.54 1.67 11.45
CA TYR A 51 4.70 2.62 12.16
C TYR A 51 3.48 1.95 12.78
N ARG A 52 3.32 2.12 14.10
CA ARG A 52 2.08 1.80 14.82
C ARG A 52 1.18 3.03 15.02
N ALA A 53 1.73 4.22 14.79
CA ALA A 53 1.02 5.50 14.76
C ALA A 53 0.86 5.99 13.32
N GLU A 54 0.28 7.17 13.14
CA GLU A 54 0.17 7.85 11.84
C GLU A 54 1.54 7.95 11.16
N ASP A 55 1.59 7.59 9.87
CA ASP A 55 2.77 7.78 9.04
C ASP A 55 3.04 9.29 8.85
N PRO A 56 4.24 9.79 9.18
CA PRO A 56 4.55 11.22 9.06
C PRO A 56 4.39 11.74 7.62
N ARG A 57 4.58 10.88 6.62
CA ARG A 57 4.39 11.26 5.21
C ARG A 57 2.91 11.48 4.90
N ALA A 58 2.03 10.63 5.43
CA ALA A 58 0.58 10.76 5.26
C ALA A 58 0.07 12.06 5.88
N ARG A 59 0.64 12.48 7.02
CA ARG A 59 0.32 13.77 7.66
C ARG A 59 0.58 14.95 6.72
N HIS A 60 1.73 14.98 6.05
CA HIS A 60 2.07 16.06 5.12
C HIS A 60 1.18 16.05 3.87
N MET A 61 0.80 14.87 3.38
CA MET A 61 -0.04 14.75 2.18
C MET A 61 -1.50 15.11 2.41
N ARG A 62 -2.04 14.90 3.62
CA ARG A 62 -3.46 15.16 3.94
C ARG A 62 -3.91 16.57 3.56
N GLU A 63 -3.15 17.57 4.01
CA GLU A 63 -3.50 18.97 3.76
C GLU A 63 -3.33 19.34 2.28
N GLY A 64 -2.33 18.75 1.60
CA GLY A 64 -2.14 18.90 0.16
C GLY A 64 -3.34 18.37 -0.64
N VAL A 65 -3.82 17.17 -0.31
CA VAL A 65 -5.02 16.59 -0.95
C VAL A 65 -6.26 17.44 -0.71
N ARG A 66 -6.44 17.97 0.50
CA ARG A 66 -7.57 18.85 0.81
C ARG A 66 -7.58 20.09 -0.08
N LYS A 67 -6.44 20.79 -0.16
CA LYS A 67 -6.30 22.00 -0.98
C LYS A 67 -6.46 21.70 -2.47
N LEU A 68 -5.77 20.68 -2.95
CA LEU A 68 -5.84 20.27 -4.36
C LEU A 68 -7.26 19.86 -4.76
N GLY A 69 -7.98 19.13 -3.90
CA GLY A 69 -9.37 18.77 -4.15
C GLY A 69 -10.28 20.00 -4.27
N GLN A 70 -10.06 21.04 -3.46
CA GLN A 70 -10.78 22.31 -3.57
C GLN A 70 -10.44 23.06 -4.86
N GLU A 71 -9.15 23.18 -5.19
CA GLU A 71 -8.66 23.86 -6.39
C GLU A 71 -9.16 23.20 -7.69
N MET A 72 -9.21 21.87 -7.70
CA MET A 72 -9.67 21.08 -8.86
C MET A 72 -11.20 20.90 -8.91
N GLY A 73 -11.95 21.50 -7.98
CA GLY A 73 -13.42 21.38 -7.92
C GLY A 73 -13.91 19.96 -7.63
N ALA A 74 -13.09 19.14 -6.99
CA ALA A 74 -13.39 17.75 -6.65
C ALA A 74 -13.11 17.43 -5.15
N PRO A 75 -13.73 18.16 -4.20
CA PRO A 75 -13.50 17.96 -2.77
C PRO A 75 -13.94 16.57 -2.26
N GLN A 76 -14.87 15.92 -2.97
CA GLN A 76 -15.43 14.63 -2.58
C GLN A 76 -14.37 13.53 -2.39
N TRP A 77 -13.26 13.58 -3.15
CA TRP A 77 -12.17 12.62 -3.00
C TRP A 77 -11.54 12.69 -1.60
N TYR A 78 -11.32 13.91 -1.10
CA TYR A 78 -10.81 14.12 0.24
C TYR A 78 -11.84 13.73 1.31
N GLU A 79 -13.10 14.09 1.09
CA GLU A 79 -14.20 13.81 2.03
C GLU A 79 -14.40 12.31 2.24
N ILE A 80 -14.36 11.51 1.16
CA ILE A 80 -14.42 10.04 1.26
C ILE A 80 -13.25 9.51 2.07
N LEU A 81 -12.01 9.96 1.80
CA LEU A 81 -10.84 9.53 2.57
C LEU A 81 -10.98 9.87 4.05
N GLN A 82 -11.47 11.06 4.41
CA GLN A 82 -11.69 11.43 5.81
C GLN A 82 -12.77 10.59 6.48
N ALA A 83 -13.85 10.26 5.77
CA ALA A 83 -14.89 9.37 6.28
C ALA A 83 -14.35 7.95 6.55
N VAL A 84 -13.46 7.44 5.69
CA VAL A 84 -12.76 6.17 5.92
C VAL A 84 -11.83 6.25 7.13
N VAL A 85 -11.08 7.35 7.30
CA VAL A 85 -10.24 7.58 8.49
C VAL A 85 -11.08 7.56 9.77
N ALA A 86 -12.21 8.27 9.77
CA ALA A 86 -13.13 8.30 10.91
C ALA A 86 -13.67 6.90 11.23
N ALA A 87 -14.11 6.15 10.21
CA ALA A 87 -14.60 4.78 10.37
C ALA A 87 -13.51 3.81 10.87
N MET A 88 -12.24 4.07 10.53
CA MET A 88 -11.11 3.24 10.97
C MET A 88 -10.55 3.61 12.35
N GLN A 89 -10.95 4.76 12.93
CA GLN A 89 -10.43 5.25 14.21
C GLN A 89 -10.46 4.21 15.36
N PRO A 90 -11.53 3.39 15.54
CA PRO A 90 -11.56 2.40 16.62
C PRO A 90 -10.47 1.33 16.52
N TYR A 91 -9.91 1.14 15.33
CA TYR A 91 -8.86 0.16 15.06
C TYR A 91 -7.44 0.72 15.25
N ALA A 92 -7.28 2.02 15.48
CA ALA A 92 -5.98 2.65 15.75
C ALA A 92 -5.28 2.03 16.97
N ARG A 93 -6.05 1.55 17.96
CA ARG A 93 -5.55 0.79 19.12
C ARG A 93 -4.80 -0.49 18.76
N HIS A 94 -5.05 -1.04 17.56
CA HIS A 94 -4.34 -2.20 17.01
C HIS A 94 -3.13 -1.80 16.14
N GLY A 95 -2.79 -0.51 16.09
CA GLY A 95 -1.73 0.04 15.24
C GLY A 95 -2.14 0.26 13.79
N LEU A 96 -3.45 0.19 13.48
CA LEU A 96 -3.98 0.41 12.14
C LEU A 96 -4.22 1.90 11.91
N ASN A 97 -3.23 2.57 11.34
CA ASN A 97 -3.27 3.99 10.99
C ASN A 97 -2.96 4.21 9.51
N VAL A 98 -3.30 5.37 8.97
CA VAL A 98 -3.03 5.72 7.57
C VAL A 98 -1.54 5.66 7.24
N ASN A 99 -1.22 5.14 6.06
CA ASN A 99 0.12 5.16 5.48
C ASN A 99 0.20 6.16 4.32
N VAL A 100 1.41 6.36 3.78
CA VAL A 100 1.66 7.30 2.68
C VAL A 100 0.78 7.05 1.44
N ASP A 101 0.47 5.78 1.15
CA ASP A 101 -0.22 5.41 -0.09
C ASP A 101 -1.67 5.91 -0.08
N PHE A 102 -2.28 6.02 1.10
CA PHE A 102 -3.68 6.44 1.33
C PHE A 102 -4.04 7.80 0.73
N TYR A 103 -3.11 8.76 0.72
CA TYR A 103 -3.35 10.07 0.12
C TYR A 103 -2.76 10.21 -1.29
N SER A 104 -1.73 9.41 -1.61
CA SER A 104 -1.01 9.53 -2.88
C SER A 104 -1.86 9.26 -4.12
N GLY A 105 -2.76 8.27 -4.06
CA GLY A 105 -3.62 7.93 -5.19
C GLY A 105 -4.54 9.09 -5.60
N VAL A 106 -5.06 9.83 -4.62
CA VAL A 106 -5.93 10.98 -4.90
C VAL A 106 -5.16 12.14 -5.51
N VAL A 107 -3.91 12.38 -5.08
CA VAL A 107 -3.07 13.39 -5.73
C VAL A 107 -2.91 13.09 -7.23
N TYR A 108 -2.57 11.85 -7.57
CA TYR A 108 -2.41 11.46 -8.96
C TYR A 108 -3.73 11.52 -9.75
N GLN A 109 -4.83 11.09 -9.14
CA GLN A 109 -6.16 11.17 -9.73
C GLN A 109 -6.55 12.60 -10.08
N LEU A 110 -6.35 13.54 -9.14
CA LEU A 110 -6.70 14.95 -9.32
C LEU A 110 -5.84 15.62 -10.42
N HIS A 111 -4.63 15.12 -10.66
CA HIS A 111 -3.79 15.54 -11.78
C HIS A 111 -4.08 14.82 -13.11
N GLY A 112 -5.09 13.94 -13.16
CA GLY A 112 -5.46 13.21 -14.37
C GLY A 112 -4.42 12.18 -14.80
N ILE A 113 -3.59 11.71 -13.87
CA ILE A 113 -2.56 10.70 -14.15
C ILE A 113 -3.24 9.32 -14.24
N PRO A 114 -3.01 8.55 -15.32
CA PRO A 114 -3.46 7.17 -15.42
C PRO A 114 -2.99 6.29 -14.25
N THR A 115 -3.86 5.41 -13.75
CA THR A 115 -3.60 4.58 -12.57
C THR A 115 -2.43 3.61 -12.75
N ASP A 116 -2.21 3.12 -13.97
CA ASP A 116 -1.07 2.26 -14.32
C ASP A 116 0.30 2.97 -14.24
N LEU A 117 0.30 4.31 -14.11
CA LEU A 117 1.50 5.12 -13.91
C LEU A 117 1.81 5.41 -12.43
N TYR A 118 0.97 4.98 -11.48
CA TYR A 118 1.16 5.28 -10.06
C TYR A 118 2.45 4.62 -9.52
N VAL A 119 2.64 3.33 -9.80
CA VAL A 119 3.85 2.60 -9.41
C VAL A 119 5.10 3.14 -10.10
N PRO A 120 5.11 3.43 -11.42
CA PRO A 120 6.22 4.13 -12.07
C PRO A 120 6.60 5.46 -11.43
N ILE A 121 5.65 6.34 -11.11
CA ILE A 121 5.94 7.63 -10.46
C ILE A 121 6.54 7.41 -9.08
N PHE A 122 5.97 6.49 -8.29
CA PHE A 122 6.53 6.14 -7.00
C PHE A 122 7.97 5.60 -7.14
N ALA A 123 8.22 4.78 -8.16
CA ALA A 123 9.55 4.26 -8.44
C ALA A 123 10.54 5.39 -8.71
N ILE A 124 10.17 6.38 -9.53
CA ILE A 124 11.03 7.55 -9.81
C ILE A 124 11.46 8.23 -8.51
N GLY A 125 10.51 8.49 -7.60
CA GLY A 125 10.81 9.08 -6.28
C GLY A 125 11.66 8.18 -5.37
N ARG A 126 11.65 6.87 -5.58
CA ARG A 126 12.38 5.88 -4.75
C ARG A 126 13.74 5.48 -5.30
N MET A 127 13.99 5.68 -6.59
CA MET A 127 15.27 5.35 -7.23
C MET A 127 16.49 5.91 -6.50
N PRO A 128 16.54 7.19 -6.06
CA PRO A 128 17.71 7.71 -5.36
C PRO A 128 18.03 6.91 -4.09
N GLY A 129 17.01 6.55 -3.31
CA GLY A 129 17.17 5.76 -2.10
C GLY A 129 17.67 4.34 -2.38
N TRP A 130 17.16 3.68 -3.43
CA TRP A 130 17.64 2.35 -3.84
C TRP A 130 19.10 2.39 -4.29
N ILE A 131 19.49 3.40 -5.07
CA ILE A 131 20.87 3.57 -5.52
C ILE A 131 21.80 3.75 -4.33
N ILE A 132 21.44 4.62 -3.37
CA ILE A 132 22.25 4.83 -2.16
C ILE A 132 22.40 3.52 -1.36
N GLN A 133 21.32 2.76 -1.17
CA GLN A 133 21.38 1.46 -0.49
C GLN A 133 22.31 0.47 -1.21
N CYS A 134 22.29 0.43 -2.54
CA CYS A 134 23.21 -0.40 -3.32
C CYS A 134 24.67 0.04 -3.14
N LEU A 135 24.95 1.34 -3.15
CA LEU A 135 26.30 1.88 -2.93
C LEU A 135 26.81 1.56 -1.52
N ASP A 136 25.96 1.66 -0.51
CA ASP A 136 26.33 1.32 0.87
C ASP A 136 26.60 -0.18 1.03
N GLN A 137 25.79 -1.04 0.40
CA GLN A 137 26.05 -2.48 0.33
C GLN A 137 27.38 -2.76 -0.38
N GLN A 138 27.71 -2.07 -1.48
CA GLN A 138 28.99 -2.24 -2.18
C GLN A 138 30.20 -1.85 -1.32
N ARG A 139 30.08 -0.80 -0.49
CA ARG A 139 31.14 -0.37 0.44
C ARG A 139 31.36 -1.35 1.60
N ARG A 140 30.31 -2.05 2.03
CA ARG A 140 30.33 -3.01 3.16
C ARG A 140 29.70 -4.33 2.74
N ASN A 141 30.31 -4.98 1.76
CA ASN A 141 29.67 -6.06 1.01
C ASN A 141 29.61 -7.40 1.75
N ILE A 142 28.63 -7.53 2.64
CA ILE A 142 28.29 -8.80 3.28
C ILE A 142 27.28 -9.53 2.40
N LEU A 143 27.63 -10.75 1.95
CA LEU A 143 26.74 -11.59 1.15
C LEU A 143 25.46 -11.94 1.91
N ILE A 144 24.30 -11.57 1.37
CA ILE A 144 23.00 -11.98 1.89
C ILE A 144 22.71 -13.40 1.39
N ARG A 145 22.85 -14.39 2.28
CA ARG A 145 22.64 -15.82 1.97
C ARG A 145 21.69 -16.47 2.98
N PRO A 146 20.36 -16.29 2.85
CA PRO A 146 19.41 -16.93 3.74
C PRO A 146 19.43 -18.46 3.56
N LEU A 147 19.21 -19.19 4.66
CA LEU A 147 18.98 -20.63 4.64
C LEU A 147 17.48 -20.91 4.64
N THR A 148 17.09 -21.99 3.99
CA THR A 148 15.71 -22.50 4.00
C THR A 148 15.59 -23.63 5.00
N LEU A 149 14.46 -23.70 5.72
CA LEU A 149 14.06 -24.90 6.43
C LEU A 149 13.49 -25.90 5.41
N TYR A 150 14.06 -27.10 5.32
CA TYR A 150 13.50 -28.16 4.49
C TYR A 150 12.30 -28.78 5.21
N ASP A 151 11.11 -28.55 4.65
CA ASP A 151 9.83 -29.14 5.10
C ASP A 151 9.22 -30.03 4.01
N GLY A 152 10.07 -30.61 3.17
CA GLY A 152 9.69 -31.55 2.12
C GLY A 152 9.66 -32.99 2.63
N PRO A 153 9.24 -33.95 1.79
CA PRO A 153 9.23 -35.36 2.16
C PRO A 153 10.65 -35.89 2.42
N ALA A 154 10.77 -36.96 3.21
CA ALA A 154 12.03 -37.69 3.34
C ALA A 154 12.54 -38.18 1.96
N PRO A 155 13.83 -38.55 1.83
CA PRO A 155 14.37 -39.14 0.60
C PRO A 155 13.51 -40.29 0.08
N ARG A 156 13.18 -40.25 -1.21
CA ARG A 156 12.36 -41.28 -1.88
C ARG A 156 13.20 -41.97 -2.95
N ALA A 157 13.00 -43.28 -3.09
CA ALA A 157 13.56 -44.03 -4.20
C ALA A 157 13.00 -43.51 -5.53
N TYR A 158 13.84 -43.43 -6.55
CA TYR A 158 13.41 -43.05 -7.88
C TYR A 158 12.55 -44.16 -8.51
N LEU A 159 11.37 -43.82 -9.01
CA LEU A 159 10.51 -44.73 -9.77
C LEU A 159 10.78 -44.56 -11.28
N PRO A 160 11.24 -45.63 -11.97
CA PRO A 160 11.37 -45.63 -13.42
C PRO A 160 10.04 -45.28 -14.10
N LEU A 161 10.10 -44.65 -15.27
CA LEU A 161 8.91 -44.11 -15.95
C LEU A 161 7.77 -45.15 -16.11
N ALA A 162 8.10 -46.40 -16.40
CA ALA A 162 7.13 -47.49 -16.57
C ALA A 162 6.40 -47.90 -15.26
N GLN A 163 6.82 -47.38 -14.11
CA GLN A 163 6.31 -47.70 -12.77
C GLN A 163 5.81 -46.44 -12.02
N ARG A 164 5.59 -45.34 -12.73
CA ARG A 164 5.04 -44.09 -12.18
C ARG A 164 3.52 -44.08 -12.28
#